data_AF-A0A377B7P0-F1
#
_entry.id   AF-A0A377B7P0-F1
#
_cell.length_a   1.000
_cell.length_b   1.000
_cell.length_c   1.000
_cell.angle_alpha   90.00
_cell.angle_beta   90.00
_cell.angle_gamma   90.00
#
_symmetry.space_group_name_H-M   'P 1'
#
loop_
_entity.id
_entity.type
_entity.pdbx_description
1 polymer ?
#
loop_
_entity_poly.entity_id
_entity_poly.type
_entity_poly.pdbx_seq_one_letter_code
_entity_poly.pdbx_strand_id
1 'polypeptide(L)'
;MAELHVDSGWVPPDTNVEEFEFAIRTVCEPIFEKPLAEISFGHVLLNLFNTARRFNMEVQPQLVLLQKTLLYVEGVGRQLYPQLDLWKTAKPFLESWIKDQVGIPALVRAFKEKAPFWVEKNARTA
;
A
#
# COMPACT_ATOMS: atom_id res chain seq x y z
N MET A 1 -3.51 9.43 0.94
CA MET A 1 -3.21 8.11 0.32
C MET A 1 -3.45 8.11 -1.19
N ALA A 2 -4.28 9.01 -1.73
CA ALA A 2 -4.55 9.17 -3.16
C ALA A 2 -3.40 9.79 -3.98
N GLU A 3 -2.79 10.88 -3.50
CA GLU A 3 -1.75 11.62 -4.27
C GLU A 3 -0.45 10.82 -4.47
N LEU A 4 -0.04 10.01 -3.48
CA LEU A 4 1.15 9.13 -3.56
C LEU A 4 1.02 8.00 -4.61
N HIS A 5 -0.20 7.60 -5.00
CA HIS A 5 -0.42 6.57 -6.03
C HIS A 5 -0.43 7.16 -7.44
N VAL A 6 -0.83 8.43 -7.60
CA VAL A 6 -0.75 9.16 -8.86
C VAL A 6 0.71 9.56 -9.15
N ASP A 7 1.45 10.03 -8.13
CA ASP A 7 2.85 10.47 -8.29
C ASP A 7 3.85 9.31 -8.49
N SER A 8 3.46 8.07 -8.20
CA SER A 8 4.29 6.87 -8.41
C SER A 8 4.04 6.18 -9.77
N GLY A 9 3.00 6.59 -10.51
CA GLY A 9 2.64 6.05 -11.83
C GLY A 9 2.06 4.63 -11.81
N TRP A 10 1.66 4.11 -10.65
CA TRP A 10 1.21 2.72 -10.54
C TRP A 10 -0.22 2.52 -11.06
N VAL A 11 -1.06 3.54 -10.96
CA VAL A 11 -2.46 3.52 -11.33
C VAL A 11 -2.75 4.70 -12.26
N PRO A 12 -3.57 4.56 -13.32
CA PRO A 12 -3.85 5.66 -14.25
C PRO A 12 -4.42 6.91 -13.56
N PRO A 13 -4.10 8.12 -14.03
CA PRO A 13 -4.49 9.38 -13.40
C PRO A 13 -6.00 9.63 -13.40
N ASP A 14 -6.76 8.95 -14.27
CA ASP A 14 -8.22 8.97 -14.37
C ASP A 14 -8.91 7.95 -13.45
N THR A 15 -8.15 7.20 -12.65
CA THR A 15 -8.71 6.18 -11.77
C THR A 15 -9.52 6.80 -10.63
N ASN A 16 -10.73 6.28 -10.42
CA ASN A 16 -11.53 6.60 -9.24
C ASN A 16 -10.87 5.99 -7.99
N VAL A 17 -10.20 6.84 -7.21
CA VAL A 17 -9.45 6.42 -6.03
C VAL A 17 -10.35 5.86 -4.93
N GLU A 18 -11.57 6.38 -4.78
CA GLU A 18 -12.51 5.89 -3.76
C GLU A 18 -12.96 4.46 -4.09
N GLU A 19 -13.24 4.19 -5.37
CA GLU A 19 -13.60 2.86 -5.84
C GLU A 19 -12.44 1.87 -5.70
N PHE A 20 -11.22 2.32 -6.00
CA PHE A 20 -10.01 1.52 -5.82
C PHE A 20 -9.79 1.17 -4.34
N GLU A 21 -9.87 2.14 -3.44
CA GLU A 21 -9.72 1.93 -2.01
C GLU A 21 -10.79 0.98 -1.46
N PHE A 22 -12.04 1.16 -1.88
CA PHE A 22 -13.14 0.26 -1.53
C PHE A 22 -12.85 -1.17 -1.98
N ALA A 23 -12.40 -1.35 -3.22
CA ALA A 23 -12.08 -2.67 -3.75
C ALA A 23 -10.94 -3.36 -3.00
N ILE A 24 -9.88 -2.63 -2.65
CA ILE A 24 -8.78 -3.15 -1.82
C ILE A 24 -9.30 -3.54 -0.43
N ARG A 25 -10.14 -2.70 0.20
CA ARG A 25 -10.75 -2.97 1.50
C ARG A 25 -11.58 -4.25 1.48
N THR A 26 -12.43 -4.43 0.47
CA THR A 26 -13.26 -5.64 0.30
C THR A 26 -12.41 -6.91 0.22
N VAL A 27 -11.21 -6.83 -0.37
CA VAL A 27 -10.29 -7.99 -0.44
C VAL A 27 -9.60 -8.25 0.90
N CYS A 28 -9.26 -7.22 1.66
CA CYS A 28 -8.49 -7.34 2.90
C CYS A 28 -9.34 -7.58 4.15
N GLU A 29 -10.56 -7.06 4.21
CA GLU A 29 -11.45 -7.16 5.36
C GLU A 29 -11.72 -8.61 5.82
N PRO A 30 -11.91 -9.62 4.94
CA PRO A 30 -12.17 -10.98 5.35
C PRO A 30 -11.04 -11.66 6.14
N ILE A 31 -9.80 -11.19 6.01
CA ILE A 31 -8.63 -11.75 6.70
C ILE A 31 -8.16 -10.91 7.89
N PHE A 32 -8.80 -9.76 8.12
CA PHE A 32 -8.40 -8.83 9.16
C PHE A 32 -8.54 -9.47 10.55
N GLU A 33 -7.49 -9.35 11.36
CA GLU A 33 -7.42 -9.87 12.75
C GLU A 33 -7.71 -11.36 12.92
N LYS A 34 -7.49 -12.15 11.86
CA LYS A 34 -7.66 -13.61 11.89
C LYS A 34 -6.33 -14.35 11.91
N PRO A 35 -6.27 -15.51 12.60
CA PRO A 35 -5.06 -16.33 12.62
C PRO A 35 -4.79 -16.98 11.27
N LEU A 36 -3.51 -17.30 11.00
CA LEU A 36 -3.05 -17.98 9.78
C LEU A 36 -3.79 -19.29 9.45
N ALA A 37 -4.29 -20.00 10.46
CA ALA A 37 -5.07 -21.22 10.29
C ALA A 37 -6.45 -20.98 9.65
N GLU A 38 -7.00 -19.77 9.77
CA GLU A 38 -8.36 -19.42 9.34
C GLU A 38 -8.41 -18.64 8.02
N ILE A 39 -7.27 -18.19 7.53
CA ILE A 39 -7.16 -17.35 6.32
C ILE A 39 -6.32 -18.04 5.26
N SER A 40 -6.58 -17.74 3.99
CA SER A 40 -5.68 -18.10 2.89
C SER A 40 -5.01 -16.85 2.33
N PHE A 41 -3.73 -16.68 2.63
CA PHE A 41 -2.96 -15.53 2.18
C PHE A 41 -2.77 -15.56 0.66
N GLY A 42 -2.58 -16.76 0.09
CA GLY A 42 -2.59 -16.96 -1.36
C GLY A 42 -3.84 -16.43 -2.07
N HIS A 43 -5.03 -16.70 -1.54
CA HIS A 43 -6.29 -16.20 -2.13
C HIS A 43 -6.39 -14.67 -2.05
N VAL A 44 -5.99 -14.07 -0.93
CA VAL A 44 -5.99 -12.62 -0.77
C VAL A 44 -5.05 -11.97 -1.78
N LEU A 45 -3.84 -12.49 -1.94
CA LEU A 45 -2.88 -11.96 -2.89
C LEU A 45 -3.41 -12.06 -4.33
N LEU A 46 -4.00 -13.19 -4.72
CA LEU A 46 -4.63 -13.33 -6.04
C LEU A 46 -5.74 -12.30 -6.26
N ASN A 47 -6.59 -12.08 -5.25
CA ASN A 47 -7.67 -11.10 -5.32
C ASN A 47 -7.15 -9.65 -5.38
N LEU A 48 -6.06 -9.34 -4.67
CA LEU A 48 -5.39 -8.03 -4.76
C LEU A 48 -4.84 -7.79 -6.17
N PHE A 49 -4.23 -8.80 -6.81
CA PHE A 49 -3.77 -8.67 -8.20
C PHE A 49 -4.91 -8.54 -9.20
N ASN A 50 -6.00 -9.28 -9.01
CA ASN A 50 -7.18 -9.15 -9.85
C ASN A 50 -7.79 -7.75 -9.73
N THR A 51 -7.84 -7.23 -8.50
CA THR A 51 -8.28 -5.86 -8.23
C THR A 51 -7.34 -4.86 -8.91
N ALA A 52 -6.03 -4.95 -8.68
CA ALA A 52 -5.03 -4.10 -9.32
C ALA A 52 -5.18 -4.07 -10.85
N ARG A 53 -5.30 -5.24 -11.50
CA ARG A 53 -5.50 -5.34 -12.95
C ARG A 53 -6.81 -4.69 -13.42
N ARG A 54 -7.90 -4.79 -12.64
CA ARG A 54 -9.19 -4.15 -12.97
C ARG A 54 -9.08 -2.63 -13.03
N PHE A 55 -8.20 -2.05 -12.23
CA PHE A 55 -7.91 -0.61 -12.23
C PHE A 55 -6.72 -0.26 -13.13
N ASN A 56 -6.35 -1.14 -14.08
CA ASN A 56 -5.22 -0.96 -14.99
C ASN A 56 -3.90 -0.63 -14.28
N MET A 57 -3.73 -1.11 -13.05
CA MET A 57 -2.48 -0.95 -12.32
C MET A 57 -1.41 -1.85 -12.96
N GLU A 58 -0.28 -1.26 -13.34
CA GLU A 58 0.83 -2.04 -13.91
C GLU A 58 1.47 -2.92 -12.82
N VAL A 59 1.26 -4.23 -12.95
CA VAL A 59 1.83 -5.22 -12.05
C VAL A 59 3.29 -5.45 -12.42
N GLN A 60 4.20 -4.95 -11.59
CA GLN A 60 5.62 -5.22 -11.77
C GLN A 60 5.96 -6.70 -11.51
N PRO A 61 6.86 -7.32 -12.28
CA PRO A 61 7.27 -8.72 -12.09
C PRO A 61 7.78 -9.04 -10.67
N GLN A 62 8.34 -8.05 -9.98
CA GLN A 62 8.86 -8.19 -8.61
C GLN A 62 7.74 -8.48 -7.60
N LEU A 63 6.52 -7.98 -7.86
CA LEU A 63 5.36 -8.22 -7.01
C LEU A 63 4.90 -9.68 -7.10
N VAL A 64 5.12 -10.35 -8.24
CA VAL A 64 4.86 -11.80 -8.40
C VAL A 64 5.85 -12.62 -7.57
N LEU A 65 7.11 -12.19 -7.45
CA LEU A 65 8.10 -12.86 -6.61
C LEU A 65 7.78 -12.71 -5.11
N LEU A 66 7.28 -11.53 -4.70
CA LEU A 66 6.79 -11.31 -3.34
C LEU A 66 5.67 -12.31 -2.98
N GLN A 67 4.78 -12.63 -3.90
CA GLN A 67 3.74 -13.64 -3.66
C GLN A 67 4.31 -15.02 -3.33
N LYS A 68 5.35 -15.46 -4.06
CA LYS A 68 6.00 -16.74 -3.77
C LYS A 68 6.59 -16.76 -2.36
N THR A 69 7.22 -15.66 -1.95
CA THR A 69 7.74 -15.52 -0.59
C THR A 69 6.63 -15.55 0.46
N LEU A 70 5.54 -14.80 0.23
CA LEU A 70 4.41 -14.76 1.17
C LEU A 70 3.69 -16.11 1.28
N LEU A 71 3.55 -16.85 0.18
CA LEU A 71 3.02 -18.22 0.18
C LEU A 71 3.93 -19.18 0.95
N TYR A 72 5.25 -19.04 0.80
CA TYR A 72 6.20 -19.84 1.57
C TYR A 72 6.09 -19.55 3.08
N VAL A 73 6.00 -18.27 3.45
CA VAL A 73 5.80 -17.84 4.84
C VAL A 73 4.47 -18.34 5.40
N GLU A 74 3.39 -18.31 4.63
CA GLU A 74 2.09 -18.90 5.01
C GLU A 74 2.23 -20.41 5.28
N GLY A 75 2.89 -21.14 4.37
CA GLY A 75 3.10 -22.59 4.51
C GLY A 75 3.88 -22.96 5.77
N VAL A 76 4.99 -22.27 6.02
CA VAL A 76 5.81 -22.46 7.23
C VAL A 76 5.06 -22.01 8.48
N GLY A 77 4.41 -20.84 8.43
CA GLY A 77 3.67 -20.26 9.53
C GLY A 77 2.50 -21.13 9.99
N ARG A 78 1.76 -21.76 9.06
CA ARG A 78 0.68 -22.69 9.41
C ARG A 78 1.17 -23.94 10.15
N GLN A 79 2.37 -24.42 9.86
CA GLN A 79 2.94 -25.60 10.54
C GLN A 79 3.51 -25.26 11.92
N LEU A 80 4.15 -24.10 12.06
CA LEU A 80 4.88 -23.73 13.28
C LEU A 80 4.05 -22.86 14.25
N TYR A 81 3.24 -21.94 13.72
CA TYR A 81 2.48 -20.95 14.49
C TYR A 81 1.10 -20.68 13.86
N PRO A 82 0.17 -21.65 13.88
CA PRO A 82 -1.14 -21.53 13.24
C PRO A 82 -1.99 -20.36 13.76
N GLN A 83 -1.79 -19.96 15.02
CA GLN A 83 -2.51 -18.88 15.68
C GLN A 83 -1.90 -17.48 15.44
N LEU A 84 -0.87 -17.38 14.59
CA LEU A 84 -0.23 -16.11 14.27
C LEU A 84 -1.20 -15.21 13.50
N ASP A 85 -1.47 -14.03 14.05
CA ASP A 85 -2.12 -12.92 13.35
C ASP A 85 -1.05 -12.07 12.65
N LEU A 86 -0.95 -12.23 11.32
CA LEU A 86 0.03 -11.53 10.51
C LEU A 86 -0.12 -10.01 10.55
N TRP A 87 -1.35 -9.49 10.60
CA TRP A 87 -1.60 -8.06 10.60
C TRP A 87 -1.10 -7.44 11.90
N LYS A 88 -1.49 -8.03 13.04
CA LYS A 88 -1.03 -7.59 14.36
C LYS A 88 0.49 -7.63 14.48
N THR A 89 1.13 -8.66 13.91
CA THR A 89 2.59 -8.79 13.90
C THR A 89 3.27 -7.78 12.97
N ALA A 90 2.71 -7.51 11.79
CA ALA A 90 3.30 -6.61 10.79
C ALA A 90 3.06 -5.12 11.08
N LYS A 91 1.97 -4.78 11.78
CA LYS A 91 1.57 -3.40 12.11
C LYS A 91 2.71 -2.49 12.60
N PRO A 92 3.51 -2.83 13.63
CA PRO A 92 4.56 -1.93 14.12
C PRO A 92 5.65 -1.64 13.06
N PHE A 93 5.95 -2.61 12.19
CA PHE A 93 6.92 -2.42 11.10
C PHE A 93 6.36 -1.50 10.03
N LEU A 94 5.09 -1.67 9.67
CA LEU A 94 4.41 -0.80 8.70
C LEU A 94 4.30 0.63 9.23
N GLU A 95 3.93 0.81 10.50
CA GLU A 95 3.84 2.13 11.14
C GLU A 95 5.21 2.84 11.14
N SER A 96 6.29 2.13 11.46
CA SER A 96 7.66 2.68 11.37
C SER A 96 8.00 3.08 9.94
N TRP A 97 7.75 2.19 8.97
CA TRP A 97 8.09 2.46 7.57
C TRP A 97 7.31 3.66 6.99
N ILE A 98 5.99 3.75 7.27
CA ILE A 98 5.17 4.90 6.85
C ILE A 98 5.71 6.18 7.49
N LYS A 99 6.07 6.13 8.78
CA LYS A 99 6.65 7.28 9.48
C LYS A 99 7.98 7.71 8.85
N ASP A 100 8.79 6.78 8.35
CA ASP A 100 10.08 7.09 7.74
C ASP A 100 9.95 7.62 6.31
N GLN A 101 8.98 7.11 5.53
CA GLN A 101 8.75 7.51 4.13
C GLN A 101 7.85 8.74 3.96
N VAL A 102 6.86 8.91 4.84
CA VAL A 102 5.85 9.99 4.79
C VAL A 102 6.09 11.03 5.90
N GLY A 103 7.12 10.85 6.73
CA GLY A 103 7.41 11.70 7.87
C GLY A 103 7.92 13.10 7.54
N ILE A 104 8.28 13.83 8.61
CA ILE A 104 8.78 15.22 8.59
C ILE A 104 9.74 15.55 7.43
N PRO A 105 10.68 14.68 6.99
CA PRO A 105 11.52 14.94 5.83
C PRO A 105 10.74 15.16 4.51
N ALA A 106 9.68 14.38 4.26
CA ALA A 106 8.81 14.53 3.08
C ALA A 106 8.01 15.83 3.16
N LEU A 107 7.55 16.20 4.36
CA LEU A 107 6.83 17.46 4.62
C LEU A 107 7.75 18.68 4.41
N VAL A 108 8.99 18.63 4.90
CA VAL A 108 10.00 19.68 4.73
C VAL A 108 10.43 19.81 3.27
N ARG A 109 10.57 18.69 2.54
CA ARG A 109 10.87 18.70 1.11
C ARG A 109 9.73 19.32 0.28
N ALA A 110 8.48 18.93 0.55
CA ALA A 110 7.30 19.51 -0.09
C ALA A 110 7.16 21.02 0.19
N PHE A 111 7.50 21.46 1.41
CA PHE A 111 7.52 22.89 1.76
C PHE A 111 8.63 23.65 1.01
N LYS A 112 9.82 23.06 0.91
CA LYS A 112 10.98 23.65 0.21
C LYS A 112 10.77 23.76 -1.30
N GLU A 113 10.12 22.77 -1.92
CA GLU A 113 9.80 22.76 -3.35
C GLU A 113 8.65 23.73 -3.70
N LYS A 114 7.68 23.94 -2.80
CA LYS A 114 6.58 24.91 -3.02
C LYS A 114 6.96 26.34 -2.62
N ALA A 115 7.94 26.56 -1.74
CA ALA A 115 8.39 27.89 -1.32
C ALA A 115 8.69 28.90 -2.46
N PRO A 116 9.40 28.55 -3.55
CA PRO A 116 9.69 29.52 -4.62
C PRO A 116 8.41 30.04 -5.33
N PHE A 117 7.35 29.25 -5.38
CA PHE A 117 6.09 29.61 -6.04
C PHE A 117 5.29 30.68 -5.28
N TRP A 118 5.42 30.75 -3.95
CA TRP A 118 4.75 31.75 -3.12
C TRP A 118 5.49 33.09 -3.13
N VAL A 119 6.83 33.05 -3.26
CA VAL A 119 7.67 34.25 -3.40
C VAL A 119 7.41 34.95 -4.73
N GLU A 120 7.28 34.20 -5.84
CA GLU A 120 6.90 34.78 -7.14
C GLU A 120 5.46 35.31 -7.19
N LYS A 121 4.53 34.65 -6.49
CA LYS A 121 3.12 35.08 -6.46
C LYS A 121 2.93 36.40 -5.69
N ASN A 122 3.64 36.59 -4.57
CA ASN A 122 3.56 37.83 -3.78
C ASN A 122 4.35 38.99 -4.41
N ALA A 123 5.38 38.71 -5.22
CA ALA A 123 6.13 39.73 -5.96
C ALA A 123 5.39 40.27 -7.20
N ARG A 124 4.34 39.60 -7.69
CA ARG A 124 3.49 40.07 -8.81
C ARG A 124 2.24 40.84 -8.37
N THR A 125 1.99 40.94 -7.05
CA THR A 125 0.84 41.66 -6.46
C THR A 125 1.25 42.86 -5.61
N ALA A 126 2.51 43.31 -5.70
CA ALA A 126 3.03 44.52 -5.06
C ALA A 126 3.41 45.58 -6.10
#